data_AF-A0A961FLY6-F1
#
_entry.id   AF-A0A961FLY6-F1
#
_cell.length_a   1.000
_cell.length_b   1.000
_cell.length_c   1.000
_cell.angle_alpha   90.00
_cell.angle_beta   90.00
_cell.angle_gamma   90.00
#
_symmetry.space_group_name_H-M   'P 1'
#
loop_
_entity.id
_entity.type
_entity.pdbx_description
1 polymer ?
#
loop_
_entity_poly.entity_id
_entity_poly.type
_entity_poly.pdbx_seq_one_letter_code
_entity_poly.pdbx_strand_id
1 'polypeptide(L)'
;MKKKSHPTFFGTFTSARIFSFCLPLAALLLATTPAKSAPQSGTVTVAVGSVTVTPAAGGAAAALKAGDTVAVGSTVKTGADSRAVIVMTATSAIRIAADTEILIQEVDEAAENPKVLLDIKSGSVGALLKPKEGKALDFKIKTPSGVAAARGTFFAVVVENGKGFAQVKEGKVEIIPSKEGN
;
A
#
# COMPACT_ATOMS: atom_id res chain seq x y z
N MET A 1 -74.05 -59.68 -47.57
CA MET A 1 -73.23 -60.91 -47.53
C MET A 1 -71.77 -60.52 -47.28
N LYS A 2 -71.11 -61.17 -46.30
CA LYS A 2 -69.65 -61.51 -46.18
C LYS A 2 -68.63 -60.39 -46.47
N LYS A 3 -67.55 -60.14 -45.73
CA LYS A 3 -66.68 -60.88 -44.79
C LYS A 3 -65.67 -59.81 -44.26
N LYS A 4 -65.25 -59.86 -42.98
CA LYS A 4 -63.88 -60.21 -42.50
C LYS A 4 -62.74 -59.52 -43.28
N SER A 5 -61.67 -58.92 -42.72
CA SER A 5 -61.01 -59.04 -41.41
C SER A 5 -59.78 -58.08 -41.37
N HIS A 6 -59.41 -57.67 -40.15
CA HIS A 6 -58.15 -57.07 -39.62
C HIS A 6 -56.79 -57.47 -40.25
N PRO A 7 -55.62 -56.87 -39.86
CA PRO A 7 -55.33 -55.58 -39.19
C PRO A 7 -54.00 -54.85 -39.58
N THR A 8 -53.73 -53.74 -38.86
CA THR A 8 -52.42 -53.16 -38.40
C THR A 8 -51.40 -52.63 -39.42
N PHE A 9 -51.07 -51.34 -39.34
CA PHE A 9 -49.75 -50.85 -38.89
C PHE A 9 -49.76 -49.31 -38.73
N PHE A 10 -49.19 -48.83 -37.62
CA PHE A 10 -48.53 -47.52 -37.37
C PHE A 10 -49.10 -46.25 -38.03
N GLY A 11 -49.34 -45.16 -37.33
CA GLY A 11 -48.73 -44.66 -36.11
C GLY A 11 -49.09 -43.18 -36.04
N THR A 12 -49.36 -42.74 -34.83
CA THR A 12 -50.16 -41.56 -34.48
C THR A 12 -49.51 -40.22 -34.79
N PHE A 13 -50.36 -39.35 -35.36
CA PHE A 13 -50.63 -37.96 -34.99
C PHE A 13 -49.52 -36.89 -35.13
N THR A 14 -49.65 -35.96 -36.09
CA THR A 14 -50.44 -34.70 -36.01
C THR A 14 -49.68 -33.64 -35.20
N SER A 15 -48.96 -32.75 -35.89
CA SER A 15 -49.37 -31.36 -36.13
C SER A 15 -49.70 -30.58 -34.85
N ALA A 16 -48.92 -29.54 -34.54
CA ALA A 16 -49.43 -28.16 -34.51
C ALA A 16 -48.38 -27.17 -34.01
N ARG A 17 -48.23 -26.10 -34.78
CA ARG A 17 -48.08 -24.70 -34.34
C ARG A 17 -46.95 -24.39 -33.36
N ILE A 18 -45.86 -23.92 -33.95
CA ILE A 18 -44.69 -23.32 -33.31
C ILE A 18 -45.16 -22.13 -32.46
N PHE A 19 -45.03 -22.34 -31.16
CA PHE A 19 -45.37 -21.46 -30.06
C PHE A 19 -44.28 -20.38 -29.89
N SER A 20 -44.73 -19.14 -29.69
CA SER A 20 -44.18 -18.14 -28.77
C SER A 20 -42.65 -18.13 -28.55
N PHE A 21 -41.98 -17.19 -29.22
CA PHE A 21 -40.57 -16.86 -29.04
C PHE A 21 -40.37 -16.12 -27.69
N CYS A 22 -40.34 -16.88 -26.60
CA CYS A 22 -39.93 -16.43 -25.27
C CYS A 22 -38.40 -16.41 -25.22
N LEU A 23 -37.81 -15.23 -25.41
CA LEU A 23 -36.37 -15.00 -25.30
C LEU A 23 -35.99 -14.96 -23.80
N PRO A 24 -35.11 -15.83 -23.30
CA PRO A 24 -34.83 -15.90 -21.87
C PRO A 24 -33.94 -14.73 -21.45
N LEU A 25 -34.41 -13.96 -20.48
CA LEU A 25 -33.69 -12.93 -19.72
C LEU A 25 -32.64 -13.62 -18.83
N ALA A 26 -31.56 -14.11 -19.44
CA ALA A 26 -30.49 -14.83 -18.75
C ALA A 26 -29.44 -13.86 -18.18
N ALA A 27 -29.45 -13.77 -16.85
CA ALA A 27 -28.27 -13.62 -15.99
C ALA A 27 -27.22 -12.56 -16.36
N LEU A 28 -27.48 -11.30 -16.01
CA LEU A 28 -26.41 -10.34 -15.76
C LEU A 28 -26.00 -10.45 -14.28
N LEU A 29 -25.19 -11.47 -13.96
CA LEU A 29 -24.49 -11.55 -12.68
C LEU A 29 -23.57 -10.34 -12.58
N LEU A 30 -23.88 -9.40 -11.68
CA LEU A 30 -22.95 -8.35 -11.29
C LEU A 30 -21.71 -9.01 -10.68
N ALA A 31 -20.64 -9.10 -11.46
CA ALA A 31 -19.31 -9.37 -10.94
C ALA A 31 -18.89 -8.15 -10.11
N THR A 32 -19.23 -8.17 -8.82
CA THR A 32 -18.60 -7.29 -7.83
C THR A 32 -17.15 -7.74 -7.69
N THR A 33 -16.29 -7.26 -8.59
CA THR A 33 -14.85 -7.39 -8.38
C THR A 33 -14.52 -6.66 -7.10
N PRO A 34 -13.87 -7.31 -6.11
CA PRO A 34 -13.38 -6.58 -4.95
C PRO A 34 -12.40 -5.55 -5.48
N ALA A 35 -12.74 -4.27 -5.32
CA ALA A 35 -11.81 -3.18 -5.55
C ALA A 35 -10.61 -3.44 -4.64
N LYS A 36 -9.55 -4.01 -5.22
CA LYS A 36 -8.28 -4.20 -4.53
C LYS A 36 -7.78 -2.80 -4.25
N SER A 37 -8.04 -2.35 -3.01
CA SER A 37 -7.64 -1.04 -2.51
C SER A 37 -6.22 -0.79 -2.97
N ALA A 38 -6.01 0.31 -3.69
CA ALA A 38 -4.71 0.62 -4.27
C ALA A 38 -3.66 0.51 -3.15
N PRO A 39 -2.52 -0.16 -3.39
CA PRO A 39 -1.49 -0.24 -2.38
C PRO A 39 -1.14 1.17 -1.94
N GLN A 40 -1.32 1.42 -0.65
CA GLN A 40 -0.96 2.71 -0.08
C GLN A 40 0.52 2.95 -0.39
N SER A 41 0.81 4.13 -0.91
CA SER A 41 2.06 4.36 -1.61
C SER A 41 2.49 5.81 -1.48
N GLY A 42 3.78 6.01 -1.24
CA GLY A 42 4.39 7.32 -1.13
C GLY A 42 4.92 7.79 -2.46
N THR A 43 4.75 9.07 -2.80
CA THR A 43 5.26 9.63 -4.06
C THR A 43 6.62 10.29 -3.86
N VAL A 44 7.60 9.92 -4.67
CA VAL A 44 8.94 10.52 -4.63
C VAL A 44 8.89 11.85 -5.37
N THR A 45 9.22 12.92 -4.65
CA THR A 45 9.25 14.28 -5.22
C THR A 45 10.65 14.70 -5.60
N VAL A 46 11.65 14.17 -4.90
CA VAL A 46 13.07 14.44 -5.16
C VAL A 46 13.84 13.13 -5.03
N ALA A 47 14.68 12.84 -6.01
CA ALA A 47 15.69 11.79 -5.95
C ALA A 47 16.95 12.31 -6.62
N VAL A 48 18.04 12.42 -5.84
CA VAL A 48 19.33 12.93 -6.30
C VAL A 48 20.40 11.92 -5.92
N GLY A 49 21.29 11.60 -6.88
CA GLY A 49 22.34 10.60 -6.70
C GLY A 49 21.84 9.17 -6.87
N SER A 50 22.39 8.25 -6.08
CA SER A 50 22.04 6.84 -6.07
C SER A 50 20.92 6.59 -5.06
N VAL A 51 19.68 6.59 -5.53
CA VAL A 51 18.50 6.19 -4.76
C VAL A 51 17.94 4.92 -5.39
N THR A 52 17.76 3.87 -4.60
CA THR A 52 17.20 2.60 -5.06
C THR A 52 16.03 2.16 -4.20
N VAL A 53 15.12 1.39 -4.80
CA VAL A 53 13.99 0.77 -4.14
C VAL A 53 13.98 -0.73 -4.41
N THR A 54 13.78 -1.50 -3.36
CA THR A 54 13.53 -2.94 -3.42
C THR A 54 12.06 -3.18 -3.08
N PRO A 55 11.24 -3.67 -4.02
CA PRO A 55 9.82 -3.92 -3.79
C PRO A 55 9.55 -4.98 -2.72
N ALA A 56 8.40 -4.88 -2.05
CA ALA A 56 7.95 -5.82 -1.02
C ALA A 56 7.83 -7.28 -1.53
N ALA A 57 7.50 -7.46 -2.82
CA ALA A 57 7.34 -8.77 -3.44
C ALA A 57 8.65 -9.56 -3.60
N GLY A 58 9.79 -8.95 -3.23
CA GLY A 58 11.11 -9.46 -3.56
C GLY A 58 11.46 -9.16 -5.02
N GLY A 59 12.73 -8.83 -5.27
CA GLY A 59 13.20 -8.47 -6.60
C GLY A 59 14.53 -7.73 -6.58
N ALA A 60 15.04 -7.42 -7.76
CA ALA A 60 16.23 -6.58 -7.90
C ALA A 60 15.92 -5.15 -7.45
N ALA A 61 16.91 -4.49 -6.85
CA ALA A 61 16.82 -3.07 -6.52
C ALA A 61 16.72 -2.25 -7.82
N ALA A 62 15.69 -1.42 -7.93
CA ALA A 62 15.49 -0.52 -9.05
C ALA A 62 15.90 0.91 -8.67
N ALA A 63 16.42 1.69 -9.61
CA ALA A 63 16.70 3.10 -9.37
C ALA A 63 15.39 3.88 -9.20
N LEU A 64 15.34 4.73 -8.18
CA LEU A 64 14.19 5.55 -7.82
C LEU A 64 14.35 6.96 -8.40
N LYS A 65 13.33 7.49 -9.06
CA LYS A 65 13.33 8.83 -9.66
C LYS A 65 12.21 9.68 -9.10
N ALA A 66 12.30 11.00 -9.30
CA ALA A 66 11.20 11.90 -8.99
C ALA A 66 9.98 11.56 -9.88
N GLY A 67 8.80 11.52 -9.28
CA GLY A 67 7.55 11.09 -9.91
C GLY A 67 7.21 9.62 -9.67
N ASP A 68 8.17 8.79 -9.25
CA ASP A 68 7.91 7.38 -8.97
C ASP A 68 7.17 7.21 -7.65
N THR A 69 6.45 6.10 -7.53
CA THR A 69 5.70 5.74 -6.33
C THR A 69 6.36 4.56 -5.61
N VAL A 70 6.42 4.64 -4.28
CA VAL A 70 6.96 3.60 -3.41
C VAL A 70 5.82 2.94 -2.65
N ALA A 71 5.59 1.66 -2.90
CA ALA A 71 4.56 0.90 -2.21
C ALA A 71 4.98 0.53 -0.78
N VAL A 72 4.01 0.37 0.11
CA VAL A 72 4.21 -0.24 1.43
C VAL A 72 4.89 -1.60 1.30
N GLY A 73 5.80 -1.89 2.23
CA GLY A 73 6.69 -3.05 2.27
C GLY A 73 7.98 -2.88 1.46
N SER A 74 8.14 -1.78 0.72
CA SER A 74 9.36 -1.54 -0.06
C SER A 74 10.49 -0.98 0.80
N THR A 75 11.73 -1.40 0.51
CA THR A 75 12.94 -0.87 1.13
C THR A 75 13.56 0.18 0.22
N VAL A 76 13.77 1.39 0.72
CA VAL A 76 14.46 2.47 0.00
C VAL A 76 15.86 2.62 0.57
N LYS A 77 16.85 2.63 -0.33
CA LYS A 77 18.26 2.81 0.02
C LYS A 77 18.84 4.00 -0.73
N THR A 78 19.68 4.76 -0.04
CA THR A 78 20.41 5.91 -0.58
C THR A 78 21.90 5.66 -0.43
N GLY A 79 22.68 5.98 -1.46
CA GLY A 79 24.13 5.91 -1.43
C GLY A 79 24.77 7.18 -0.87
N ALA A 80 26.10 7.26 -0.99
CA ALA A 80 26.87 8.45 -0.69
C ALA A 80 26.38 9.65 -1.53
N ASP A 81 26.42 10.85 -0.94
CA ASP A 81 25.99 12.12 -1.56
C ASP A 81 24.58 12.11 -2.17
N SER A 82 23.75 11.14 -1.77
CA SER A 82 22.41 10.92 -2.31
C SER A 82 21.34 11.43 -1.37
N ARG A 83 20.22 11.88 -1.91
CA ARG A 83 19.09 12.41 -1.13
C ARG A 83 17.79 12.06 -1.81
N ALA A 84 16.78 11.72 -1.01
CA ALA A 84 15.43 11.51 -1.51
C ALA A 84 14.40 12.24 -0.64
N VAL A 85 13.32 12.70 -1.26
CA VAL A 85 12.15 13.25 -0.56
C VAL A 85 10.92 12.49 -1.05
N ILE A 86 10.21 11.89 -0.12
CA ILE A 86 9.03 11.08 -0.39
C ILE A 86 7.86 11.65 0.40
N VAL A 87 6.78 11.98 -0.30
CA VAL A 87 5.51 12.37 0.30
C VAL A 87 4.77 11.09 0.66
N MET A 88 4.64 10.82 1.95
CA MET A 88 3.97 9.61 2.47
C MET A 88 2.46 9.80 2.45
N THR A 89 2.00 10.98 2.85
CA THR A 89 0.58 11.32 2.87
C THR A 89 0.34 12.76 2.43
N ALA A 90 -0.92 13.14 2.19
CA ALA A 90 -1.29 14.54 1.92
C ALA A 90 -0.81 15.56 2.98
N THR A 91 -0.45 15.08 4.17
CA THR A 91 -0.01 15.89 5.32
C THR A 91 1.38 15.51 5.83
N SER A 92 2.10 14.61 5.17
CA SER A 92 3.43 14.18 5.64
C SER A 92 4.42 13.91 4.51
N ALA A 93 5.65 14.34 4.74
CA ALA A 93 6.77 14.10 3.85
C ALA A 93 7.99 13.70 4.66
N ILE A 94 8.78 12.77 4.11
CA ILE A 94 10.06 12.35 4.66
C ILE A 94 11.19 12.74 3.72
N ARG A 95 12.31 13.12 4.30
CA ARG A 95 13.57 13.39 3.64
C ARG A 95 14.58 12.34 4.11
N ILE A 96 15.10 11.59 3.17
CA ILE A 96 16.10 10.55 3.38
C ILE A 96 17.46 11.16 3.03
N ALA A 97 18.40 11.14 3.98
CA ALA A 97 19.77 11.61 3.79
C ALA A 97 20.60 10.57 3.03
N ALA A 98 21.89 10.84 2.83
CA ALA A 98 22.83 9.88 2.26
C ALA A 98 23.02 8.66 3.18
N ASP A 99 23.49 7.56 2.63
CA ASP A 99 23.87 6.33 3.36
C ASP A 99 22.77 5.80 4.29
N THR A 100 21.52 5.97 3.86
CA THR A 100 20.34 5.65 4.66
C THR A 100 19.56 4.49 4.04
N GLU A 101 19.16 3.54 4.87
CA GLU A 101 18.30 2.42 4.50
C GLU A 101 17.03 2.44 5.34
N ILE A 102 15.89 2.55 4.67
CA ILE A 102 14.57 2.58 5.29
C ILE A 102 13.63 1.55 4.68
N LEU A 103 12.74 1.01 5.49
CA LEU A 103 11.63 0.16 5.08
C LEU A 103 10.32 0.89 5.41
N ILE A 104 9.45 1.03 4.42
CA ILE A 104 8.10 1.56 4.64
C ILE A 104 7.24 0.40 5.09
N GLN A 105 6.92 0.29 6.38
CA GLN A 105 6.14 -0.84 6.91
C GLN A 105 4.64 -0.64 6.75
N GLU A 106 4.16 0.57 6.96
CA GLU A 106 2.73 0.87 6.95
C GLU A 106 2.52 2.34 6.56
N VAL A 107 1.54 2.58 5.69
CA VAL A 107 1.05 3.92 5.37
C VAL A 107 -0.45 3.76 5.25
N ASP A 108 -1.23 4.20 6.22
CA ASP A 108 -2.69 4.17 6.16
C ASP A 108 -3.27 5.58 6.14
N GLU A 109 -3.66 6.06 4.96
CA GLU A 109 -4.34 7.36 4.82
C GLU A 109 -5.86 7.30 5.02
N ALA A 110 -6.46 6.13 4.87
CA ALA A 110 -7.91 5.95 4.87
C ALA A 110 -8.47 5.76 6.30
N ALA A 111 -7.60 5.41 7.26
CA ALA A 111 -7.94 5.34 8.66
C ALA A 111 -8.49 6.67 9.20
N GLU A 112 -9.31 6.57 10.26
CA GLU A 112 -9.88 7.72 10.98
C GLU A 112 -8.78 8.72 11.38
N ASN A 113 -7.68 8.18 11.92
CA ASN A 113 -6.41 8.86 12.10
C ASN A 113 -5.38 8.24 11.14
N PRO A 114 -4.80 9.00 10.20
CA PRO A 114 -3.81 8.46 9.29
C PRO A 114 -2.60 7.94 10.07
N LYS A 115 -2.01 6.83 9.61
CA LYS A 115 -0.90 6.14 10.26
C LYS A 115 0.27 5.98 9.31
N VAL A 116 1.48 6.18 9.80
CA VAL A 116 2.70 5.91 9.04
C VAL A 116 3.71 5.24 9.97
N LEU A 117 4.19 4.06 9.55
CA LEU A 117 5.24 3.32 10.24
C LEU A 117 6.43 3.11 9.29
N LEU A 118 7.57 3.66 9.68
CA LEU A 118 8.84 3.51 8.99
C LEU A 118 9.79 2.72 9.87
N ASP A 119 10.66 1.93 9.27
CA ASP A 119 11.74 1.23 9.95
C ASP A 119 13.08 1.67 9.35
N ILE A 120 13.89 2.35 10.14
CA ILE A 120 15.21 2.83 9.74
C ILE A 120 16.23 1.86 10.30
N LYS A 121 17.00 1.24 9.41
CA LYS A 121 18.10 0.36 9.82
C LYS A 121 19.38 1.15 10.12
N SER A 122 19.66 2.16 9.28
CA SER A 122 20.85 3.01 9.38
C SER A 122 20.65 4.32 8.64
N GLY A 123 21.40 5.35 9.03
CA GLY A 123 21.45 6.64 8.35
C GLY A 123 20.53 7.69 8.99
N SER A 124 20.11 8.69 8.22
CA SER A 124 19.36 9.84 8.74
C SER A 124 18.10 10.12 7.95
N VAL A 125 16.99 10.36 8.67
CA VAL A 125 15.70 10.71 8.08
C VAL A 125 15.13 11.93 8.78
N GLY A 126 14.76 12.95 8.02
CA GLY A 126 13.92 14.05 8.46
C GLY A 126 12.46 13.77 8.11
N ALA A 127 11.53 14.10 9.00
CA ALA A 127 10.10 14.00 8.74
C ALA A 127 9.44 15.35 9.02
N LEU A 128 8.68 15.80 8.03
CA LEU A 128 7.84 16.98 8.09
C LEU A 128 6.39 16.54 8.10
N LEU A 129 5.72 16.83 9.20
CA LEU A 129 4.32 16.56 9.44
C LEU A 129 3.58 17.90 9.43
N LYS A 130 2.43 17.94 8.78
CA LYS A 130 1.53 19.09 8.79
C LYS A 130 0.20 18.64 9.40
N PRO A 131 0.07 18.67 10.74
CA PRO A 131 -1.19 18.30 11.37
C PRO A 131 -2.31 19.16 10.78
N LYS A 132 -3.37 18.52 10.28
CA LYS A 132 -4.62 19.21 9.92
C LYS A 132 -5.47 19.34 11.18
N GLU A 133 -6.20 20.44 11.30
CA GLU A 133 -7.15 20.63 12.39
C GLU A 133 -8.11 19.44 12.47
N GLY A 134 -8.12 18.75 13.61
CA GLY A 134 -9.04 17.63 13.88
C GLY A 134 -8.57 16.22 13.49
N LYS A 135 -7.41 16.03 12.84
CA LYS A 135 -6.85 14.68 12.57
C LYS A 135 -5.41 14.56 13.06
N ALA A 136 -5.20 13.75 14.09
CA ALA A 136 -3.87 13.39 14.53
C ALA A 136 -3.27 12.36 13.55
N LEU A 137 -2.04 12.60 13.09
CA LEU A 137 -1.29 11.65 12.28
C LEU A 137 -0.41 10.83 13.21
N ASP A 138 -0.64 9.52 13.28
CA ASP A 138 0.17 8.59 14.04
C ASP A 138 1.44 8.25 13.24
N PHE A 139 2.47 9.08 13.39
CA PHE A 139 3.74 8.89 12.71
C PHE A 139 4.77 8.23 13.63
N LYS A 140 5.25 7.05 13.25
CA LYS A 140 6.20 6.25 14.03
C LYS A 140 7.40 5.87 13.18
N ILE A 141 8.58 6.01 13.76
CA ILE A 141 9.85 5.56 13.21
C ILE A 141 10.44 4.52 14.15
N LYS A 142 10.51 3.29 13.69
CA LYS A 142 11.24 2.22 14.34
C LYS A 142 12.72 2.32 14.01
N THR A 143 13.55 2.16 15.02
CA THR A 143 15.00 2.14 14.97
C THR A 143 15.49 0.94 15.79
N PRO A 144 16.74 0.49 15.62
CA PRO A 144 17.29 -0.60 16.43
C PRO A 144 17.20 -0.34 17.95
N SER A 145 17.37 0.92 18.35
CA SER A 145 17.32 1.35 19.76
C SER A 145 15.90 1.56 20.31
N GLY A 146 14.86 1.56 19.48
CA GLY A 146 13.50 1.85 19.93
C GLY A 146 12.59 2.45 18.87
N VAL A 147 11.42 2.91 19.29
CA VAL A 147 10.43 3.55 18.43
C VAL A 147 10.32 5.03 18.79
N ALA A 148 10.58 5.90 17.82
CA ALA A 148 10.31 7.33 17.92
C ALA A 148 8.92 7.62 17.35
N ALA A 149 7.97 7.99 18.21
CA ALA A 149 6.64 8.44 17.84
C ALA A 149 6.60 9.97 17.81
N ALA A 150 6.29 10.54 16.66
CA ALA A 150 6.26 11.99 16.50
C ALA A 150 4.84 12.55 16.62
N ARG A 151 4.68 13.59 17.44
CA ARG A 151 3.47 14.39 17.61
C ARG A 151 3.82 15.86 17.41
N GLY A 152 3.75 16.37 16.18
CA GLY A 152 4.21 17.72 15.89
C GLY A 152 4.43 17.99 14.42
N THR A 153 5.28 18.98 14.11
CA THR A 153 5.50 19.45 12.73
C THR A 153 6.84 19.04 12.13
N PHE A 154 7.96 19.12 12.86
CA PHE A 154 9.26 18.77 12.28
C PHE A 154 10.18 18.05 13.26
N PHE A 155 10.68 16.90 12.84
CA PHE A 155 11.67 16.13 13.58
C PHE A 155 12.60 15.36 12.66
N ALA A 156 13.76 14.96 13.16
CA ALA A 156 14.74 14.14 12.46
C ALA A 156 15.16 12.98 13.35
N VAL A 157 15.36 11.81 12.75
CA VAL A 157 15.87 10.61 13.40
C VAL A 157 17.14 10.17 12.68
N VAL A 158 18.19 9.95 13.45
CA VAL A 158 19.51 9.51 12.99
C VAL A 158 19.82 8.18 13.67
N VAL A 159 20.19 7.17 12.90
CA VAL A 159 20.63 5.86 13.40
C VAL A 159 22.09 5.67 13.03
N GLU A 160 22.95 5.66 14.05
CA GLU A 160 24.39 5.51 13.89
C GLU A 160 24.91 4.52 14.95
N ASN A 161 25.70 3.53 14.52
CA ASN A 161 26.27 2.50 15.41
C ASN A 161 25.22 1.77 16.27
N GLY A 162 24.02 1.52 15.73
CA GLY A 162 22.91 0.89 16.45
C GLY A 162 22.19 1.79 17.46
N LYS A 163 22.63 3.04 17.62
CA LYS A 163 21.99 4.04 18.48
C LYS A 163 21.11 4.97 17.64
N GLY A 164 19.87 5.17 18.08
CA GLY A 164 18.95 6.13 17.49
C GLY A 164 18.95 7.44 18.26
N PHE A 165 19.14 8.55 17.54
CA PHE A 165 19.03 9.91 18.02
C PHE A 165 17.81 10.55 17.38
N ALA A 166 16.98 11.24 18.16
CA ALA A 166 15.86 12.02 17.63
C ALA A 166 16.04 13.50 17.99
N GLN A 167 15.90 14.38 17.00
CA GLN A 167 15.92 15.82 17.18
C GLN A 167 14.56 16.40 16.79
N VAL A 168 14.00 17.25 17.63
CA VAL A 168 12.72 17.92 17.38
C VAL A 168 12.98 19.40 17.20
N LYS A 169 12.50 19.98 16.11
CA LYS A 169 12.54 21.43 15.92
C LYS A 169 11.25 22.07 16.43
N GLU A 170 10.12 21.47 16.06
CA GLU A 170 8.79 21.96 16.43
C GLU A 170 7.86 20.78 16.73
N GLY A 171 7.28 20.78 17.93
CA GLY A 171 6.36 19.76 18.41
C GLY A 171 6.92 18.91 19.56
N LYS A 172 6.46 17.66 19.66
CA LYS A 172 6.86 16.69 20.69
C LYS A 172 7.22 15.35 20.01
N VAL A 173 8.29 14.71 20.45
CA VAL A 173 8.62 13.33 20.05
C VAL A 173 8.70 12.49 21.32
N GLU A 174 8.03 11.36 21.30
CA GLU A 174 8.05 10.35 22.34
C GLU A 174 8.96 9.21 21.88
N ILE A 175 10.01 8.93 22.65
CA ILE A 175 10.95 7.84 22.35
C ILE A 175 10.62 6.69 23.28
N ILE A 176 10.24 5.56 22.70
CA ILE A 176 9.97 4.31 23.40
C ILE A 176 11.17 3.40 23.17
N PRO A 177 12.13 3.31 24.11
CA PRO A 177 13.28 2.44 23.94
C PRO A 177 12.85 0.97 23.85
N SER A 178 13.48 0.20 22.96
CA SER A 178 13.35 -1.26 23.00
C SER A 178 13.96 -1.72 24.32
N LYS A 179 13.27 -2.55 25.12
CA LYS A 179 13.91 -3.16 26.30
C LYS A 179 15.17 -3.90 25.84
N GLU A 180 16.34 -3.38 26.22
CA GLU A 180 17.60 -4.09 26.10
C GLU A 180 17.54 -5.23 27.12
N GLY A 181 17.42 -6.47 26.61
CA GLY A 181 17.50 -7.66 27.44
C GLY A 181 18.87 -7.70 28.09
N ASN A 182 18.89 -7.73 29.42
CA ASN A 182 20.04 -8.17 30.20
C ASN A 182 20.09 -9.70 30.18
#